data_AF-A0A6I2GJ98-F1
#
_entry.id   AF-A0A6I2GJ98-F1
#
_cell.length_a   1.000
_cell.length_b   1.000
_cell.length_c   1.000
_cell.angle_alpha   90.00
_cell.angle_beta   90.00
_cell.angle_gamma   90.00
#
_symmetry.space_group_name_H-M   'P 1'
#
loop_
_entity.id
_entity.type
_entity.pdbx_description
1 polymer ?
#
loop_
_entity_poly.entity_id
_entity_poly.type
_entity_poly.pdbx_seq_one_letter_code
_entity_poly.pdbx_strand_id
1 'polypeptide(L)'
;MSGSQGTTPSDLRGEGAYRDDGKHTMYGLSLRWRIGQNESDQGAWPPPEDWNNGDAPYPHVYEVWVNGEVRQTVFLHWPTWDWAPSNSHWVDLGGEPDAEYRVKIRAKVDGQFTAFTNEVTVGLERARQWSAPARPERRSGGLDASPRHGTVNHPRSRAAAAIRDSDPSPICVEARRLNTSTVWQEVVPGAERMLADYPWNDAGKYLEYRKFFQNGTVPSTGNPAFRGLDLAPDAALGDWPLTELDTSADTQTFTYDYTAYHTNESWSHRWFITRADWDPRDGLSWQDLEPIPFLVEIQGSHREEDSSQWEFASFPRRTGRAAIVQIWGGHGGPDTPDGGNGGKTGEFFASTCDVMLR
;
A
#
# COMPACT_ATOMS: atom_id res chain seq x y z
N MET A 1 28.33 18.44 18.65
CA MET A 1 27.22 17.55 19.06
C MET A 1 25.93 18.02 18.40
N SER A 2 25.84 17.99 17.07
CA SER A 2 24.70 18.52 16.30
C SER A 2 24.03 17.47 15.40
N GLY A 3 24.16 16.19 15.74
CA GLY A 3 23.97 15.09 14.78
C GLY A 3 22.61 14.40 14.74
N SER A 4 21.60 14.77 15.54
CA SER A 4 20.36 13.97 15.61
C SER A 4 19.04 14.73 15.74
N GLN A 5 19.05 16.06 15.94
CA GLN A 5 17.79 16.79 16.12
C GLN A 5 16.94 16.88 14.85
N GLY A 6 17.55 16.77 13.65
CA GLY A 6 16.83 16.85 12.38
C GLY A 6 16.10 15.56 11.95
N THR A 7 16.43 14.43 12.57
CA THR A 7 16.02 13.10 12.07
C THR A 7 15.08 12.36 13.02
N THR A 8 14.79 12.92 14.20
CA THR A 8 13.86 12.32 15.17
C THR A 8 12.48 12.99 15.04
N PRO A 9 11.41 12.24 14.72
CA PRO A 9 10.07 12.81 14.66
C PRO A 9 9.61 13.24 16.06
N SER A 10 8.82 14.32 16.12
CA SER A 10 8.23 14.86 17.35
C SER A 10 6.92 15.58 17.05
N ASP A 11 6.21 16.11 18.06
CA ASP A 11 4.93 16.81 17.90
C ASP A 11 3.95 16.08 16.97
N LEU A 12 3.73 14.78 17.24
CA LEU A 12 2.74 13.99 16.51
C LEU A 12 1.35 14.57 16.78
N ARG A 13 0.61 14.79 15.71
CA ARG A 13 -0.80 15.17 15.70
C ARG A 13 -1.57 14.14 14.87
N GLY A 14 -2.80 13.86 15.27
CA GLY A 14 -3.65 12.88 14.62
C GLY A 14 -5.11 13.32 14.62
N GLU A 15 -5.77 13.14 13.50
CA GLU A 15 -7.20 13.39 13.35
C GLU A 15 -7.91 12.17 12.75
N GLY A 16 -9.10 11.89 13.26
CA GLY A 16 -9.99 10.90 12.67
C GLY A 16 -10.55 11.45 11.36
N ALA A 17 -10.51 10.67 10.30
CA ALA A 17 -11.03 11.09 9.01
C ALA A 17 -11.64 9.90 8.24
N TYR A 18 -12.42 10.21 7.21
CA TYR A 18 -13.02 9.23 6.32
C TYR A 18 -12.88 9.66 4.86
N ARG A 19 -12.82 8.68 3.96
CA ARG A 19 -12.87 8.88 2.51
C ARG A 19 -13.77 7.83 1.89
N ASP A 20 -14.42 8.16 0.78
CA ASP A 20 -15.21 7.18 0.05
C ASP A 20 -14.34 6.42 -0.96
N ASP A 21 -14.63 5.14 -1.11
CA ASP A 21 -14.06 4.22 -2.09
C ASP A 21 -15.26 3.55 -2.79
N GLY A 22 -15.80 4.25 -3.80
CA GLY A 22 -17.09 3.94 -4.39
C GLY A 22 -18.22 3.96 -3.36
N LYS A 23 -18.85 2.81 -3.12
CA LYS A 23 -19.94 2.65 -2.13
C LYS A 23 -19.46 2.43 -0.69
N HIS A 24 -18.14 2.29 -0.50
CA HIS A 24 -17.55 2.00 0.80
C HIS A 24 -17.07 3.31 1.43
N THR A 25 -17.44 3.57 2.68
CA THR A 25 -16.81 4.63 3.47
C THR A 25 -15.66 4.02 4.25
N MET A 26 -14.47 4.56 4.04
CA MET A 26 -13.23 4.08 4.63
C MET A 26 -12.74 5.07 5.68
N TYR A 27 -12.67 4.62 6.92
CA TYR A 27 -12.12 5.42 8.01
C TYR A 27 -10.62 5.27 8.09
N GLY A 28 -9.98 6.30 8.64
CA GLY A 28 -8.55 6.30 8.87
C GLY A 28 -8.09 7.40 9.80
N LEU A 29 -6.78 7.36 10.07
CA LEU A 29 -6.10 8.36 10.87
C LEU A 29 -5.25 9.21 9.94
N SER A 30 -5.51 10.52 9.92
CA SER A 30 -4.63 11.48 9.26
C SER A 30 -3.57 11.94 10.26
N LEU A 31 -2.33 11.56 10.03
CA LEU A 31 -1.19 11.85 10.91
C LEU A 31 -0.32 12.96 10.31
N ARG A 32 0.17 13.85 11.17
CA ARG A 32 1.18 14.87 10.88
C ARG A 32 2.17 14.94 12.03
N TRP A 33 3.45 15.18 11.76
CA TRP A 33 4.47 15.34 12.81
C TRP A 33 5.48 16.41 12.43
N ARG A 34 6.28 16.82 13.39
CA ARG A 34 7.48 17.62 13.15
C ARG A 34 8.65 16.72 12.77
N ILE A 35 9.39 17.07 11.72
CA ILE A 35 10.68 16.47 11.36
C ILE A 35 11.64 17.55 10.83
N GLY A 36 12.83 17.66 11.42
CA GLY A 36 13.72 18.80 11.15
C GLY A 36 13.03 20.14 11.37
N GLN A 37 13.03 21.00 10.35
CA GLN A 37 12.25 22.23 10.34
C GLN A 37 10.88 22.12 9.64
N ASN A 38 10.48 20.93 9.18
CA ASN A 38 9.11 20.71 8.69
C ASN A 38 8.18 20.51 9.89
N GLU A 39 7.51 21.57 10.32
CA GLU A 39 6.58 21.56 11.45
C GLU A 39 5.32 20.74 11.16
N SER A 40 4.67 20.22 12.20
CA SER A 40 3.43 19.43 12.07
C SER A 40 2.28 20.22 11.43
N ASP A 41 2.31 21.55 11.55
CA ASP A 41 1.38 22.52 10.94
C ASP A 41 2.02 23.36 9.82
N GLN A 42 3.13 22.89 9.23
CA GLN A 42 3.76 23.53 8.08
C GLN A 42 2.73 23.80 6.96
N GLY A 43 2.63 25.07 6.57
CA GLY A 43 1.77 25.50 5.47
C GLY A 43 2.32 25.13 4.09
N ALA A 44 1.62 25.56 3.04
CA ALA A 44 2.01 25.28 1.66
C ALA A 44 3.17 26.15 1.13
N TRP A 45 3.53 27.24 1.82
CA TRP A 45 4.65 28.13 1.50
C TRP A 45 4.98 29.05 2.69
N PRO A 46 6.26 29.41 2.93
CA PRO A 46 7.48 28.92 2.26
C PRO A 46 7.80 27.45 2.61
N PRO A 47 8.71 26.79 1.89
CA PRO A 47 9.26 25.50 2.30
C PRO A 47 9.95 25.59 3.67
N PRO A 48 10.09 24.47 4.39
CA PRO A 48 11.00 24.36 5.53
C PRO A 48 12.41 24.84 5.15
N GLU A 49 13.12 25.54 6.05
CA GLU A 49 14.43 26.12 5.71
C GLU A 49 15.47 25.04 5.37
N ASP A 50 15.33 23.85 5.95
CA ASP A 50 16.19 22.68 5.71
C ASP A 50 15.66 21.74 4.61
N TRP A 51 14.64 22.13 3.83
CA TRP A 51 14.06 21.31 2.77
C TRP A 51 15.06 20.91 1.69
N ASN A 52 16.05 21.77 1.42
CA ASN A 52 17.16 21.51 0.50
C ASN A 52 16.69 20.97 -0.88
N ASN A 53 15.61 21.52 -1.43
CA ASN A 53 15.02 21.12 -2.72
C ASN A 53 14.75 19.60 -2.83
N GLY A 54 14.29 18.96 -1.76
CA GLY A 54 13.99 17.52 -1.72
C GLY A 54 15.07 16.68 -1.07
N ASP A 55 16.29 17.22 -0.96
CA ASP A 55 17.43 16.55 -0.33
C ASP A 55 17.51 16.88 1.18
N ALA A 56 16.36 17.07 1.82
CA ALA A 56 16.29 17.25 3.27
C ALA A 56 16.78 15.97 3.96
N PRO A 57 17.53 16.05 5.07
CA PRO A 57 18.05 14.89 5.78
C PRO A 57 16.96 14.21 6.64
N TYR A 58 15.72 14.14 6.15
CA TYR A 58 14.61 13.51 6.87
C TYR A 58 14.62 12.00 6.63
N PRO A 59 14.24 11.19 7.64
CA PRO A 59 14.11 9.75 7.45
C PRO A 59 12.96 9.42 6.49
N HIS A 60 13.15 8.36 5.71
CA HIS A 60 12.13 7.82 4.81
C HIS A 60 11.35 6.66 5.42
N VAL A 61 11.84 6.04 6.48
CA VAL A 61 11.24 4.83 7.06
C VAL A 61 10.70 5.12 8.44
N TYR A 62 9.43 4.78 8.66
CA TYR A 62 8.73 4.98 9.93
C TYR A 62 8.03 3.70 10.36
N GLU A 63 7.90 3.52 11.68
CA GLU A 63 6.93 2.61 12.25
C GLU A 63 5.74 3.39 12.82
N VAL A 64 4.54 2.91 12.52
CA VAL A 64 3.30 3.39 13.13
C VAL A 64 2.82 2.36 14.13
N TRP A 65 2.75 2.76 15.39
CA TRP A 65 2.22 1.95 16.47
C TRP A 65 0.79 2.39 16.77
N VAL A 66 -0.14 1.45 16.76
CA VAL A 66 -1.54 1.68 17.08
C VAL A 66 -1.94 0.75 18.21
N ASN A 67 -2.56 1.31 19.25
CA ASN A 67 -3.00 0.60 20.46
C ASN A 67 -1.90 -0.21 21.17
N GLY A 68 -0.64 0.26 21.06
CA GLY A 68 0.51 -0.35 21.72
C GLY A 68 1.21 -1.45 20.93
N GLU A 69 0.76 -1.72 19.71
CA GLU A 69 1.39 -2.66 18.79
C GLU A 69 1.90 -1.92 17.56
N VAL A 70 3.02 -2.36 17.00
CA VAL A 70 3.43 -1.96 15.67
C VAL A 70 2.43 -2.52 14.66
N ARG A 71 1.82 -1.63 13.87
CA ARG A 71 0.79 -2.02 12.88
C ARG A 71 1.19 -1.70 11.46
N GLN A 72 2.13 -0.77 11.24
CA GLN A 72 2.64 -0.46 9.92
C GLN A 72 4.13 -0.12 9.92
N THR A 73 4.85 -0.55 8.88
CA THR A 73 6.09 0.11 8.43
C THR A 73 5.75 0.93 7.20
N VAL A 74 6.22 2.17 7.19
CA VAL A 74 5.92 3.16 6.16
C VAL A 74 7.21 3.64 5.51
N PHE A 75 7.28 3.54 4.19
CA PHE A 75 8.30 4.13 3.34
C PHE A 75 7.71 5.39 2.70
N LEU A 76 8.20 6.55 3.10
CA LEU A 76 7.73 7.86 2.66
C LEU A 76 8.75 8.47 1.72
N HIS A 77 8.39 8.56 0.45
CA HIS A 77 9.13 9.32 -0.55
C HIS A 77 8.36 10.58 -0.92
N TRP A 78 9.10 11.55 -1.46
CA TRP A 78 8.61 12.87 -1.83
C TRP A 78 9.37 13.38 -3.06
N PRO A 79 8.77 14.22 -3.90
CA PRO A 79 9.48 14.85 -5.00
C PRO A 79 10.24 16.08 -4.50
N THR A 80 11.15 16.60 -5.32
CA THR A 80 11.97 17.78 -4.98
C THR A 80 11.20 19.07 -4.69
N TRP A 81 9.95 19.15 -5.14
CA TRP A 81 9.11 20.34 -5.08
C TRP A 81 8.01 20.29 -4.01
N ASP A 82 7.79 19.15 -3.34
CA ASP A 82 6.73 18.99 -2.35
C ASP A 82 7.25 18.34 -1.06
N TRP A 83 7.32 19.13 0.01
CA TRP A 83 7.72 18.63 1.34
C TRP A 83 6.55 18.10 2.16
N ALA A 84 5.30 18.34 1.76
CA ALA A 84 4.14 17.94 2.56
C ALA A 84 4.05 16.42 2.82
N PRO A 85 4.51 15.52 1.92
CA PRO A 85 4.55 14.09 2.19
C PRO A 85 5.59 13.67 3.22
N SER A 86 6.64 14.46 3.46
CA SER A 86 7.77 14.05 4.32
C SER A 86 7.43 13.97 5.81
N ASN A 87 6.29 14.55 6.22
CA ASN A 87 5.84 14.58 7.59
C ASN A 87 4.36 14.22 7.78
N SER A 88 3.78 13.49 6.83
CA SER A 88 2.37 13.11 6.89
C SER A 88 2.09 11.70 6.41
N HIS A 89 1.07 11.08 7.01
CA HIS A 89 0.68 9.73 6.65
C HIS A 89 -0.81 9.48 6.92
N TRP A 90 -1.42 8.62 6.10
CA TRP A 90 -2.78 8.11 6.29
C TRP A 90 -2.73 6.63 6.69
N VAL A 91 -3.32 6.31 7.84
CA VAL A 91 -3.51 4.94 8.32
C VAL A 91 -4.92 4.48 7.95
N ASP A 92 -5.07 3.42 7.15
CA ASP A 92 -6.38 2.83 6.84
C ASP A 92 -6.91 2.03 8.05
N LEU A 93 -8.15 2.28 8.48
CA LEU A 93 -8.78 1.56 9.59
C LEU A 93 -9.92 0.64 9.18
N GLY A 94 -10.36 0.67 7.92
CA GLY A 94 -11.47 -0.16 7.46
C GLY A 94 -12.81 0.58 7.42
N GLY A 95 -13.88 -0.15 7.07
CA GLY A 95 -15.25 0.38 7.08
C GLY A 95 -15.91 0.30 8.47
N GLU A 96 -15.36 -0.52 9.36
CA GLU A 96 -15.88 -0.77 10.71
C GLU A 96 -14.76 -0.56 11.74
N PRO A 97 -14.31 0.70 11.96
CA PRO A 97 -13.25 0.99 12.91
C PRO A 97 -13.75 0.96 14.36
N ASP A 98 -12.83 0.83 15.30
CA ASP A 98 -13.04 1.11 16.72
C ASP A 98 -13.31 2.62 16.94
N ALA A 99 -13.91 2.96 18.07
CA ALA A 99 -14.25 4.35 18.39
C ALA A 99 -13.03 5.26 18.60
N GLU A 100 -11.91 4.69 19.06
CA GLU A 100 -10.71 5.42 19.47
C GLU A 100 -9.43 4.60 19.25
N TYR A 101 -8.35 5.29 18.90
CA TYR A 101 -7.04 4.72 18.69
C TYR A 101 -5.95 5.53 19.41
N ARG A 102 -5.00 4.83 20.06
CA ARG A 102 -3.77 5.44 20.57
C ARG A 102 -2.64 5.24 19.57
N VAL A 103 -1.99 6.31 19.13
CA VAL A 103 -0.97 6.27 18.08
C VAL A 103 0.31 6.95 18.51
N LYS A 104 1.45 6.34 18.18
CA LYS A 104 2.77 6.95 18.23
C LYS A 104 3.61 6.45 17.06
N ILE A 105 4.63 7.21 16.70
CA ILE A 105 5.54 6.83 15.62
C ILE A 105 7.00 6.93 16.06
N ARG A 106 7.87 6.26 15.32
CA ARG A 106 9.32 6.43 15.38
C ARG A 106 9.90 6.24 13.99
N ALA A 107 11.05 6.85 13.72
CA ALA A 107 11.71 6.75 12.42
C ALA A 107 12.91 5.80 12.48
N LYS A 108 13.31 5.21 11.35
CA LYS A 108 14.57 4.48 11.21
C LYS A 108 15.61 5.43 10.61
N VAL A 109 16.73 5.61 11.31
CA VAL A 109 17.86 6.47 10.94
C VAL A 109 19.13 5.65 11.13
N ASP A 110 19.97 5.57 10.10
CA ASP A 110 21.23 4.80 10.13
C ASP A 110 21.06 3.36 10.66
N GLY A 111 19.97 2.71 10.26
CA GLY A 111 19.65 1.33 10.65
C GLY A 111 19.03 1.16 12.04
N GLN A 112 18.91 2.23 12.83
CA GLN A 112 18.34 2.19 14.19
C GLN A 112 17.05 3.00 14.28
N PHE A 113 16.11 2.53 15.10
CA PHE A 113 14.91 3.29 15.39
C PHE A 113 15.18 4.40 16.41
N THR A 114 14.65 5.58 16.14
CA THR A 114 14.66 6.72 17.05
C THR A 114 13.81 6.45 18.30
N ALA A 115 13.88 7.36 19.27
CA ALA A 115 12.83 7.44 20.29
C ALA A 115 11.45 7.66 19.64
N PHE A 116 10.39 7.25 20.34
CA PHE A 116 9.02 7.54 19.94
C PHE A 116 8.69 9.03 20.06
N THR A 117 7.74 9.47 19.24
CA THR A 117 7.00 10.72 19.45
C THR A 117 6.19 10.68 20.75
N ASN A 118 5.52 11.79 21.08
CA ASN A 118 4.35 11.74 21.95
C ASN A 118 3.31 10.74 21.41
N GLU A 119 2.55 10.12 22.31
CA GLU A 119 1.40 9.29 21.96
C GLU A 119 0.15 10.18 21.91
N VAL A 120 -0.61 10.06 20.82
CA VAL A 120 -1.87 10.78 20.61
C VAL A 120 -3.04 9.83 20.70
N THR A 121 -4.15 10.30 21.25
CA THR A 121 -5.43 9.57 21.26
C THR A 121 -6.36 10.20 20.24
N VAL A 122 -6.83 9.43 19.28
CA VAL A 122 -7.63 9.89 18.14
C VAL A 122 -8.99 9.20 18.17
N GLY A 123 -10.05 9.97 18.42
CA GLY A 123 -11.43 9.50 18.36
C GLY A 123 -12.05 9.67 16.97
N LEU A 124 -12.95 8.76 16.58
CA LEU A 124 -13.65 8.80 15.29
C LEU A 124 -15.05 9.41 15.33
N GLU A 125 -15.58 9.74 16.52
CA GLU A 125 -16.90 10.37 16.65
C GLU A 125 -17.04 11.69 15.87
N ARG A 126 -15.92 12.40 15.67
CA ARG A 126 -15.84 13.66 14.92
C ARG A 126 -15.05 13.52 13.62
N ALA A 127 -14.97 12.30 13.07
CA ALA A 127 -14.24 12.04 11.84
C ALA A 127 -14.74 12.97 10.72
N ARG A 128 -13.81 13.59 10.01
CA ARG A 128 -14.12 14.52 8.92
C ARG A 128 -13.80 13.88 7.58
N GLN A 129 -14.47 14.34 6.52
CA GLN A 129 -14.10 13.94 5.19
C GLN A 129 -12.65 14.35 4.93
N TRP A 130 -11.83 13.39 4.52
CA TRP A 130 -10.43 13.60 4.24
C TRP A 130 -10.27 14.45 2.98
N SER A 131 -9.26 15.32 2.99
CA SER A 131 -8.87 16.12 1.85
C SER A 131 -7.35 16.05 1.69
N ALA A 132 -6.88 15.99 0.44
CA ALA A 132 -5.45 16.08 0.16
C ALA A 132 -4.86 17.36 0.77
N PRO A 133 -3.66 17.29 1.37
CA PRO A 133 -2.94 18.49 1.78
C PRO A 133 -2.78 19.46 0.61
N ALA A 134 -2.87 20.76 0.90
CA ALA A 134 -2.56 21.79 -0.09
C ALA A 134 -1.11 21.61 -0.56
N ARG A 135 -0.92 21.41 -1.87
CA ARG A 135 0.41 21.25 -2.45
C ARG A 135 1.10 22.60 -2.62
N PRO A 136 2.41 22.71 -2.37
CA PRO A 136 3.22 23.83 -2.84
C PRO A 136 3.05 23.96 -4.36
N GLU A 137 3.12 25.19 -4.89
CA GLU A 137 2.74 25.53 -6.28
C GLU A 137 3.01 24.42 -7.31
N ARG A 138 1.95 24.03 -8.01
CA ARG A 138 1.93 22.92 -8.96
C ARG A 138 2.82 23.24 -10.16
N ARG A 139 3.94 22.53 -10.32
CA ARG A 139 4.50 22.34 -11.66
C ARG A 139 3.66 21.29 -12.38
N SER A 140 3.19 21.63 -13.57
CA SER A 140 2.58 20.67 -14.49
C SER A 140 3.64 19.66 -14.91
N GLY A 141 3.77 18.56 -14.17
CA GLY A 141 4.44 17.37 -14.66
C GLY A 141 3.63 16.82 -15.84
N GLY A 142 4.31 16.44 -16.92
CA GLY A 142 3.66 15.72 -18.02
C GLY A 142 3.08 14.41 -17.50
N LEU A 143 1.89 14.05 -17.97
CA LEU A 143 1.31 12.74 -17.70
C LEU A 143 2.24 11.69 -18.32
N ASP A 144 2.87 10.86 -17.49
CA ASP A 144 3.61 9.71 -18.00
C ASP A 144 2.61 8.66 -18.50
N ALA A 145 2.63 8.39 -19.80
CA ALA A 145 1.75 7.42 -20.46
C ALA A 145 2.42 6.05 -20.62
N SER A 146 3.63 5.85 -20.09
CA SER A 146 4.36 4.60 -20.25
C SER A 146 3.63 3.46 -19.53
N PRO A 147 3.59 2.23 -20.10
CA PRO A 147 2.99 1.07 -19.46
C PRO A 147 3.65 0.77 -18.10
N ARG A 148 2.92 0.13 -17.18
CA ARG A 148 3.36 -0.10 -15.79
C ARG A 148 3.03 -1.51 -15.41
N HIS A 149 3.98 -2.27 -14.94
CA HIS A 149 3.81 -3.72 -14.89
C HIS A 149 4.73 -4.34 -13.85
N GLY A 150 4.22 -5.34 -13.15
CA GLY A 150 5.02 -6.17 -12.27
C GLY A 150 4.17 -7.11 -11.41
N THR A 151 4.84 -7.85 -10.56
CA THR A 151 4.19 -8.69 -9.55
C THR A 151 5.12 -8.88 -8.36
N VAL A 152 4.57 -9.22 -7.20
CA VAL A 152 5.38 -9.60 -6.05
C VAL A 152 6.18 -10.87 -6.36
N ASN A 153 7.48 -10.80 -6.10
CA ASN A 153 8.45 -11.87 -6.30
C ASN A 153 8.73 -12.63 -5.00
N HIS A 154 8.90 -11.91 -3.88
CA HIS A 154 9.00 -12.51 -2.55
C HIS A 154 8.08 -11.79 -1.55
N PRO A 155 7.16 -12.51 -0.87
CA PRO A 155 6.81 -13.92 -1.10
C PRO A 155 6.20 -14.13 -2.48
N ARG A 156 6.40 -15.30 -3.09
CA ARG A 156 6.01 -15.52 -4.48
C ARG A 156 4.49 -15.40 -4.67
N SER A 157 4.06 -14.54 -5.59
CA SER A 157 2.65 -14.34 -5.92
C SER A 157 2.03 -15.52 -6.70
N ARG A 158 0.70 -15.67 -6.65
CA ARG A 158 -0.07 -16.65 -7.44
C ARG A 158 0.13 -16.47 -8.95
N ALA A 159 0.19 -15.22 -9.42
CA ALA A 159 0.46 -14.93 -10.82
C ALA A 159 1.88 -15.36 -11.22
N ALA A 160 2.88 -15.09 -10.37
CA ALA A 160 4.23 -15.59 -10.58
C ALA A 160 4.26 -17.14 -10.57
N ALA A 161 3.69 -17.78 -9.56
CA ALA A 161 3.69 -19.24 -9.45
C ALA A 161 2.96 -19.93 -10.62
N ALA A 162 1.71 -19.54 -10.89
CA ALA A 162 0.90 -20.19 -11.91
C ALA A 162 1.33 -19.81 -13.33
N ILE A 163 1.60 -18.54 -13.61
CA ILE A 163 1.75 -18.05 -14.99
C ILE A 163 3.23 -17.89 -15.36
N ARG A 164 4.02 -17.13 -14.58
CA ARG A 164 5.44 -16.87 -14.88
C ARG A 164 6.29 -18.14 -14.80
N ASP A 165 6.15 -18.87 -13.70
CA ASP A 165 7.03 -20.00 -13.33
C ASP A 165 6.45 -21.35 -13.79
N SER A 166 5.18 -21.37 -14.21
CA SER A 166 4.47 -22.59 -14.62
C SER A 166 4.54 -23.72 -13.57
N ASP A 167 4.34 -23.38 -12.29
CA ASP A 167 4.40 -24.33 -11.18
C ASP A 167 3.48 -25.55 -11.46
N PRO A 168 3.95 -26.79 -11.22
CA PRO A 168 3.24 -28.01 -11.58
C PRO A 168 2.18 -28.43 -10.56
N SER A 169 2.01 -27.71 -9.44
CA SER A 169 0.94 -27.99 -8.47
C SER A 169 -0.43 -28.02 -9.15
N PRO A 170 -1.35 -28.93 -8.75
CA PRO A 170 -2.62 -29.12 -9.47
C PRO A 170 -3.46 -27.83 -9.53
N ILE A 171 -3.47 -27.03 -8.47
CA ILE A 171 -4.15 -25.74 -8.46
C ILE A 171 -3.55 -24.74 -9.47
N CYS A 172 -2.23 -24.69 -9.64
CA CYS A 172 -1.59 -23.82 -10.63
C CYS A 172 -1.88 -24.28 -12.07
N VAL A 173 -1.94 -25.60 -12.30
CA VAL A 173 -2.34 -26.17 -13.59
C VAL A 173 -3.77 -25.78 -13.93
N GLU A 174 -4.69 -25.94 -12.97
CA GLU A 174 -6.10 -25.59 -13.16
C GLU A 174 -6.29 -24.07 -13.32
N ALA A 175 -5.55 -23.27 -12.55
CA ALA A 175 -5.56 -21.82 -12.70
C ALA A 175 -5.19 -21.39 -14.12
N ARG A 176 -4.10 -21.94 -14.68
CA ARG A 176 -3.70 -21.69 -16.07
C ARG A 176 -4.77 -22.14 -17.07
N ARG A 177 -5.46 -23.27 -16.82
CA ARG A 177 -6.54 -23.77 -17.69
C ARG A 177 -7.75 -22.82 -17.70
N LEU A 178 -8.05 -22.19 -16.56
CA LEU A 178 -9.18 -21.29 -16.41
C LEU A 178 -8.90 -19.87 -16.87
N ASN A 179 -7.66 -19.40 -16.73
CA ASN A 179 -7.22 -18.09 -17.19
C ASN A 179 -7.29 -17.98 -18.71
N THR A 180 -7.69 -16.80 -19.19
CA THR A 180 -7.56 -16.45 -20.62
C THR A 180 -6.39 -15.51 -20.87
N SER A 181 -5.85 -14.89 -19.81
CA SER A 181 -4.61 -14.12 -19.86
C SER A 181 -3.43 -14.95 -19.36
N THR A 182 -2.28 -14.78 -20.01
CA THR A 182 -0.98 -15.33 -19.58
C THR A 182 -0.02 -14.22 -19.14
N VAL A 183 -0.55 -13.03 -18.85
CA VAL A 183 0.25 -11.84 -18.52
C VAL A 183 0.39 -11.76 -17.00
N TRP A 184 1.48 -12.33 -16.47
CA TRP A 184 1.70 -12.45 -15.02
C TRP A 184 1.97 -11.11 -14.33
N GLN A 185 2.47 -10.12 -15.08
CA GLN A 185 2.85 -8.80 -14.59
C GLN A 185 1.70 -7.77 -14.58
N GLU A 186 0.47 -8.20 -14.86
CA GLU A 186 -0.69 -7.32 -15.15
C GLU A 186 -2.00 -7.84 -14.56
N VAL A 187 -1.99 -8.33 -13.32
CA VAL A 187 -3.25 -8.67 -12.65
C VAL A 187 -3.95 -7.39 -12.21
N VAL A 188 -4.82 -6.89 -13.10
CA VAL A 188 -5.56 -5.62 -13.00
C VAL A 188 -7.06 -5.82 -13.22
N PRO A 189 -7.94 -4.91 -12.75
CA PRO A 189 -9.39 -5.07 -12.88
C PRO A 189 -9.92 -5.21 -14.32
N GLY A 190 -9.14 -4.75 -15.30
CA GLY A 190 -9.48 -4.72 -16.72
C GLY A 190 -10.01 -3.33 -17.15
N ALA A 191 -9.69 -2.94 -18.39
CA ALA A 191 -9.98 -1.60 -18.90
C ALA A 191 -11.48 -1.24 -18.86
N GLU A 192 -12.36 -2.17 -19.21
CA GLU A 192 -13.82 -1.95 -19.17
C GLU A 192 -14.30 -1.57 -17.76
N ARG A 193 -13.86 -2.30 -16.74
CA ARG A 193 -14.23 -2.03 -15.35
C ARG A 193 -13.62 -0.74 -14.83
N MET A 194 -12.34 -0.49 -15.15
CA MET A 194 -11.68 0.76 -14.79
C MET A 194 -12.33 1.97 -15.46
N LEU A 195 -12.84 1.84 -16.70
CA LEU A 195 -13.56 2.92 -17.38
C LEU A 195 -14.98 3.15 -16.84
N ALA A 196 -15.62 2.10 -16.31
CA ALA A 196 -16.95 2.20 -15.73
C ALA A 196 -16.93 2.87 -14.34
N ASP A 197 -15.85 2.68 -13.57
CA ASP A 197 -15.68 3.26 -12.25
C ASP A 197 -14.19 3.49 -12.00
N TYR A 198 -13.71 4.74 -11.99
CA TYR A 198 -12.28 5.08 -12.02
C TYR A 198 -11.55 4.67 -10.73
N PRO A 199 -10.46 3.86 -10.78
CA PRO A 199 -9.67 3.58 -9.58
C PRO A 199 -9.05 4.82 -8.95
N TRP A 200 -8.69 5.84 -9.73
CA TRP A 200 -8.12 7.07 -9.18
C TRP A 200 -9.21 8.09 -8.93
N ASN A 201 -9.18 8.73 -7.76
CA ASN A 201 -9.99 9.91 -7.48
C ASN A 201 -9.11 11.15 -7.61
N ASP A 202 -9.24 11.89 -8.72
CA ASP A 202 -8.41 13.08 -8.95
C ASP A 202 -8.77 14.26 -8.04
N ALA A 203 -10.02 14.38 -7.58
CA ALA A 203 -10.40 15.43 -6.64
C ALA A 203 -9.77 15.18 -5.26
N GLY A 204 -9.81 13.93 -4.81
CA GLY A 204 -9.21 13.48 -3.56
C GLY A 204 -7.70 13.29 -3.65
N LYS A 205 -7.12 12.99 -4.81
CA LYS A 205 -5.73 12.53 -4.96
C LYS A 205 -5.44 11.23 -4.19
N TYR A 206 -6.34 10.25 -4.29
CA TYR A 206 -6.11 8.92 -3.74
C TYR A 206 -6.69 7.80 -4.62
N LEU A 207 -6.17 6.60 -4.41
CA LEU A 207 -6.62 5.37 -5.08
C LEU A 207 -7.79 4.73 -4.32
N GLU A 208 -8.87 4.45 -5.04
CA GLU A 208 -10.11 3.76 -4.67
C GLU A 208 -10.11 2.33 -5.21
N TYR A 209 -9.30 1.46 -4.61
CA TYR A 209 -9.16 0.08 -5.06
C TYR A 209 -10.21 -0.86 -4.43
N ARG A 210 -10.79 -0.53 -3.27
CA ARG A 210 -11.66 -1.47 -2.54
C ARG A 210 -12.94 -1.76 -3.29
N LYS A 211 -13.51 -0.77 -3.98
CA LYS A 211 -14.74 -0.92 -4.79
C LYS A 211 -14.64 -1.97 -5.91
N PHE A 212 -13.43 -2.35 -6.31
CA PHE A 212 -13.20 -3.36 -7.34
C PHE A 212 -13.24 -4.79 -6.84
N PHE A 213 -13.15 -5.00 -5.53
CA PHE A 213 -13.16 -6.33 -4.94
C PHE A 213 -14.57 -6.72 -4.52
N GLN A 214 -15.08 -7.80 -5.10
CA GLN A 214 -16.40 -8.34 -4.79
C GLN A 214 -16.25 -9.83 -4.52
N ASN A 215 -16.85 -10.33 -3.45
CA ASN A 215 -16.76 -11.74 -3.07
C ASN A 215 -15.29 -12.21 -3.02
N GLY A 216 -15.02 -13.44 -3.46
CA GLY A 216 -13.69 -14.07 -3.46
C GLY A 216 -12.76 -13.72 -4.64
N THR A 217 -12.91 -12.54 -5.25
CA THR A 217 -12.14 -12.16 -6.46
C THR A 217 -10.95 -11.24 -6.18
N VAL A 218 -10.40 -11.28 -4.97
CA VAL A 218 -9.19 -10.49 -4.65
C VAL A 218 -8.01 -10.91 -5.53
N PRO A 219 -7.70 -12.21 -5.70
CA PRO A 219 -6.57 -12.65 -6.51
C PRO A 219 -6.63 -12.26 -7.98
N SER A 220 -7.80 -12.27 -8.61
CA SER A 220 -7.98 -11.86 -10.01
C SER A 220 -8.29 -10.38 -10.18
N THR A 221 -8.46 -9.62 -9.08
CA THR A 221 -9.06 -8.29 -9.04
C THR A 221 -10.46 -8.21 -9.63
N GLY A 222 -11.17 -9.33 -9.77
CA GLY A 222 -12.46 -9.43 -10.44
C GLY A 222 -12.37 -9.40 -11.97
N ASN A 223 -11.18 -9.56 -12.54
CA ASN A 223 -10.97 -9.66 -13.98
C ASN A 223 -11.14 -11.12 -14.44
N PRO A 224 -12.15 -11.43 -15.29
CA PRO A 224 -12.41 -12.79 -15.75
C PRO A 224 -11.21 -13.46 -16.45
N ALA A 225 -10.29 -12.66 -17.01
CA ALA A 225 -9.10 -13.19 -17.68
C ALA A 225 -8.12 -13.87 -16.73
N PHE A 226 -8.22 -13.56 -15.43
CA PHE A 226 -7.38 -14.09 -14.34
C PHE A 226 -8.17 -14.92 -13.33
N ARG A 227 -9.40 -15.35 -13.65
CA ARG A 227 -10.30 -16.06 -12.72
C ARG A 227 -9.71 -17.34 -12.10
N GLY A 228 -8.73 -17.97 -12.75
CA GLY A 228 -8.03 -19.13 -12.22
C GLY A 228 -7.19 -18.81 -10.99
N LEU A 229 -6.79 -17.54 -10.79
CA LEU A 229 -6.09 -17.11 -9.58
C LEU A 229 -7.01 -17.09 -8.34
N ASP A 230 -8.33 -17.06 -8.53
CA ASP A 230 -9.34 -17.05 -7.47
C ASP A 230 -9.64 -18.44 -6.89
N LEU A 231 -9.03 -19.52 -7.43
CA LEU A 231 -9.25 -20.87 -6.94
C LEU A 231 -8.92 -20.98 -5.44
N ALA A 232 -9.83 -21.61 -4.70
CA ALA A 232 -9.61 -22.02 -3.32
C ALA A 232 -8.98 -23.43 -3.29
N PRO A 233 -8.01 -23.68 -2.42
CA PRO A 233 -7.51 -25.03 -2.15
C PRO A 233 -8.61 -26.01 -1.75
N ASP A 234 -8.54 -27.23 -2.28
CA ASP A 234 -9.39 -28.35 -1.89
C ASP A 234 -8.64 -29.69 -2.01
N ALA A 235 -9.32 -30.81 -1.77
CA ALA A 235 -8.70 -32.14 -1.80
C ALA A 235 -8.21 -32.56 -3.20
N ALA A 236 -8.75 -32.00 -4.28
CA ALA A 236 -8.38 -32.32 -5.66
C ALA A 236 -7.29 -31.37 -6.20
N LEU A 237 -7.41 -30.07 -5.90
CA LEU A 237 -6.49 -29.03 -6.35
C LEU A 237 -5.22 -28.95 -5.50
N GLY A 238 -5.31 -29.35 -4.23
CA GLY A 238 -4.26 -29.12 -3.24
C GLY A 238 -4.09 -27.63 -2.94
N ASP A 239 -2.97 -27.30 -2.29
CA ASP A 239 -2.66 -25.93 -1.89
C ASP A 239 -1.96 -25.14 -2.99
N TRP A 240 -2.14 -23.82 -2.94
CA TRP A 240 -1.22 -22.91 -3.61
C TRP A 240 0.21 -23.07 -3.04
N PRO A 241 1.25 -22.97 -3.88
CA PRO A 241 2.64 -23.01 -3.41
C PRO A 241 2.92 -21.95 -2.34
N LEU A 242 3.39 -22.37 -1.18
CA LEU A 242 3.64 -21.48 -0.04
C LEU A 242 5.07 -20.93 -0.03
N THR A 243 5.21 -19.66 0.34
CA THR A 243 6.49 -19.10 0.80
C THR A 243 6.55 -19.14 2.33
N GLU A 244 7.63 -19.65 2.92
CA GLU A 244 7.81 -19.64 4.37
C GLU A 244 8.30 -18.27 4.84
N LEU A 245 7.65 -17.71 5.86
CA LEU A 245 8.04 -16.46 6.53
C LEU A 245 8.27 -16.72 8.02
N ASP A 246 9.47 -16.42 8.50
CA ASP A 246 9.88 -16.54 9.90
C ASP A 246 9.37 -15.36 10.75
N THR A 247 8.28 -15.56 11.48
CA THR A 247 7.70 -14.51 12.32
C THR A 247 8.50 -14.20 13.58
N SER A 248 9.58 -14.97 13.84
CA SER A 248 10.55 -14.68 14.90
C SER A 248 11.68 -13.75 14.46
N ALA A 249 11.84 -13.52 13.15
CA ALA A 249 12.85 -12.62 12.62
C ALA A 249 12.56 -11.15 12.97
N ASP A 250 13.62 -10.39 13.28
CA ASP A 250 13.52 -8.95 13.57
C ASP A 250 13.01 -8.15 12.36
N THR A 251 13.30 -8.63 11.15
CA THR A 251 12.78 -8.05 9.90
C THR A 251 12.42 -9.15 8.90
N GLN A 252 11.50 -8.81 7.99
CA GLN A 252 11.14 -9.62 6.83
C GLN A 252 11.35 -8.82 5.55
N THR A 253 11.88 -9.45 4.52
CA THR A 253 12.10 -8.78 3.23
C THR A 253 10.97 -9.10 2.28
N PHE A 254 10.45 -8.09 1.60
CA PHE A 254 9.45 -8.23 0.54
C PHE A 254 10.03 -7.66 -0.75
N THR A 255 9.84 -8.33 -1.89
CA THR A 255 10.37 -7.88 -3.18
C THR A 255 9.32 -7.86 -4.27
N TYR A 256 9.46 -6.91 -5.19
CA TYR A 256 8.56 -6.72 -6.32
C TYR A 256 9.38 -6.69 -7.61
N ASP A 257 8.97 -7.50 -8.59
CA ASP A 257 9.60 -7.50 -9.91
C ASP A 257 8.84 -6.53 -10.81
N TYR A 258 9.46 -5.39 -11.13
CA TYR A 258 8.94 -4.48 -12.14
C TYR A 258 9.42 -4.90 -13.53
N THR A 259 8.51 -4.88 -14.50
CA THR A 259 8.90 -4.82 -15.92
C THR A 259 8.75 -3.41 -16.48
N ALA A 260 8.09 -2.53 -15.74
CA ALA A 260 8.11 -1.08 -15.95
C ALA A 260 7.79 -0.38 -14.62
N TYR A 261 8.83 0.16 -13.97
CA TYR A 261 8.75 0.85 -12.68
C TYR A 261 8.24 2.29 -12.83
N HIS A 262 7.46 2.75 -11.85
CA HIS A 262 6.85 4.08 -11.86
C HIS A 262 6.83 4.70 -10.47
N THR A 263 7.22 5.97 -10.40
CA THR A 263 7.12 6.79 -9.20
C THR A 263 6.59 8.17 -9.52
N ASN A 264 5.66 8.63 -8.69
CA ASN A 264 5.24 10.02 -8.58
C ASN A 264 4.30 10.16 -7.38
N GLU A 265 3.80 11.38 -7.16
CA GLU A 265 2.89 11.74 -6.06
C GLU A 265 1.61 10.90 -5.90
N SER A 266 1.22 10.11 -6.90
CA SER A 266 -0.03 9.34 -6.93
C SER A 266 0.18 7.85 -6.63
N TRP A 267 1.41 7.34 -6.75
CA TRP A 267 1.68 5.92 -6.66
C TRP A 267 1.92 5.46 -5.22
N SER A 268 1.43 4.28 -4.89
CA SER A 268 1.71 3.66 -3.58
C SER A 268 1.72 2.14 -3.67
N HIS A 269 2.54 1.51 -2.83
CA HIS A 269 2.39 0.10 -2.47
C HIS A 269 1.66 -0.02 -1.15
N ARG A 270 0.71 -0.96 -1.05
CA ARG A 270 0.01 -1.30 0.19
C ARG A 270 -0.04 -2.80 0.33
N TRP A 271 0.39 -3.32 1.47
CA TRP A 271 0.46 -4.75 1.73
C TRP A 271 -0.45 -5.11 2.88
N PHE A 272 -1.40 -5.99 2.61
CA PHE A 272 -2.39 -6.50 3.53
C PHE A 272 -2.08 -7.95 3.85
N ILE A 273 -2.50 -8.38 5.02
CA ILE A 273 -2.47 -9.77 5.41
C ILE A 273 -3.88 -10.20 5.79
N THR A 274 -4.21 -11.45 5.54
CA THR A 274 -5.41 -12.09 6.08
C THR A 274 -5.52 -11.95 7.60
N ARG A 275 -6.75 -11.95 8.12
CA ARG A 275 -7.06 -12.12 9.54
C ARG A 275 -6.60 -13.48 10.03
N ALA A 276 -6.46 -13.62 11.35
CA ALA A 276 -5.92 -14.83 11.96
C ALA A 276 -6.82 -16.07 11.81
N ASP A 277 -8.13 -15.86 11.62
CA ASP A 277 -9.18 -16.87 11.53
C ASP A 277 -9.56 -17.26 10.09
N TRP A 278 -8.91 -16.66 9.08
CA TRP A 278 -9.15 -16.97 7.68
C TRP A 278 -8.79 -18.44 7.33
N ASP A 279 -9.72 -19.14 6.69
CA ASP A 279 -9.50 -20.48 6.12
C ASP A 279 -9.25 -20.38 4.60
N PRO A 280 -8.10 -20.86 4.09
CA PRO A 280 -7.81 -20.80 2.65
C PRO A 280 -8.86 -21.51 1.77
N ARG A 281 -9.58 -22.49 2.31
CA ARG A 281 -10.59 -23.26 1.57
C ARG A 281 -11.85 -22.45 1.24
N ASP A 282 -12.05 -21.32 1.91
CA ASP A 282 -13.19 -20.42 1.66
C ASP A 282 -12.91 -19.43 0.50
N GLY A 283 -11.70 -19.49 -0.08
CA GLY A 283 -11.23 -18.49 -1.04
C GLY A 283 -10.73 -17.23 -0.35
N LEU A 284 -10.48 -16.17 -1.12
CA LEU A 284 -9.96 -14.92 -0.57
C LEU A 284 -10.83 -13.73 -1.02
N SER A 285 -11.57 -13.19 -0.06
CA SER A 285 -12.33 -11.95 -0.18
C SER A 285 -11.62 -10.79 0.51
N TRP A 286 -12.08 -9.57 0.24
CA TRP A 286 -11.52 -8.39 0.89
C TRP A 286 -11.80 -8.33 2.40
N GLN A 287 -12.91 -8.94 2.85
CA GLN A 287 -13.30 -8.96 4.26
C GLN A 287 -12.37 -9.83 5.12
N ASP A 288 -11.70 -10.79 4.47
CA ASP A 288 -10.73 -11.68 5.10
C ASP A 288 -9.40 -10.98 5.43
N LEU A 289 -9.19 -9.74 4.96
CA LEU A 289 -7.97 -8.99 5.19
C LEU A 289 -8.07 -8.13 6.46
N GLU A 290 -6.95 -8.01 7.17
CA GLU A 290 -6.74 -6.95 8.15
C GLU A 290 -6.91 -5.59 7.48
N PRO A 291 -7.66 -4.64 8.08
CA PRO A 291 -7.97 -3.38 7.42
C PRO A 291 -6.76 -2.44 7.28
N ILE A 292 -5.82 -2.54 8.22
CA ILE A 292 -4.56 -1.78 8.24
C ILE A 292 -3.53 -2.52 7.38
N PRO A 293 -3.02 -1.94 6.28
CA PRO A 293 -1.92 -2.54 5.55
C PRO A 293 -0.65 -2.51 6.40
N PHE A 294 -0.03 -3.66 6.62
CA PHE A 294 1.15 -3.77 7.48
C PHE A 294 2.39 -3.09 6.88
N LEU A 295 2.45 -2.96 5.55
CA LEU A 295 3.52 -2.23 4.87
C LEU A 295 2.92 -1.26 3.86
N VAL A 296 3.41 -0.02 3.87
CA VAL A 296 3.01 1.02 2.92
C VAL A 296 4.24 1.72 2.36
N GLU A 297 4.30 1.87 1.05
CA GLU A 297 5.21 2.80 0.39
C GLU A 297 4.39 3.88 -0.30
N ILE A 298 4.81 5.13 -0.15
CA ILE A 298 4.18 6.30 -0.78
C ILE A 298 5.17 6.89 -1.78
N GLN A 299 4.68 7.12 -2.99
CA GLN A 299 5.34 7.67 -4.19
C GLN A 299 6.43 6.82 -4.82
N GLY A 300 7.14 6.01 -4.02
CA GLY A 300 8.31 5.25 -4.42
C GLY A 300 9.56 6.13 -4.59
N SER A 301 10.72 5.50 -4.55
CA SER A 301 12.02 6.15 -4.73
C SER A 301 12.28 6.51 -6.18
N HIS A 302 12.95 7.63 -6.42
CA HIS A 302 13.47 7.97 -7.75
C HIS A 302 14.50 6.96 -8.28
N ARG A 303 15.02 6.08 -7.42
CA ARG A 303 15.88 4.95 -7.74
C ARG A 303 15.10 3.65 -7.54
N GLU A 304 14.94 2.87 -8.59
CA GLU A 304 14.16 1.62 -8.57
C GLU A 304 14.71 0.60 -7.58
N GLU A 305 16.04 0.53 -7.43
CA GLU A 305 16.70 -0.37 -6.49
C GLU A 305 16.29 -0.13 -5.02
N ASP A 306 15.84 1.09 -4.69
CA ASP A 306 15.40 1.46 -3.34
C ASP A 306 13.91 1.17 -3.09
N SER A 307 13.18 0.73 -4.12
CA SER A 307 11.72 0.49 -4.10
C SER A 307 11.32 -0.81 -4.81
N SER A 308 12.26 -1.73 -4.99
CA SER A 308 12.01 -3.11 -5.42
C SER A 308 12.14 -4.10 -4.27
N GLN A 309 12.60 -3.63 -3.11
CA GLN A 309 12.80 -4.40 -1.90
C GLN A 309 12.44 -3.55 -0.67
N TRP A 310 11.62 -4.10 0.22
CA TRP A 310 11.27 -3.47 1.49
C TRP A 310 11.58 -4.38 2.65
N GLU A 311 12.22 -3.83 3.67
CA GLU A 311 12.35 -4.48 4.98
C GLU A 311 11.17 -4.07 5.86
N PHE A 312 10.35 -5.06 6.20
CA PHE A 312 9.28 -4.90 7.16
C PHE A 312 9.78 -5.24 8.57
N ALA A 313 9.61 -4.32 9.51
CA ALA A 313 10.19 -4.46 10.84
C ALA A 313 9.35 -5.30 11.83
N SER A 314 8.17 -5.81 11.44
CA SER A 314 7.36 -6.59 12.39
C SER A 314 6.14 -7.29 11.78
N PHE A 315 6.28 -8.55 11.42
CA PHE A 315 5.13 -9.39 11.10
C PHE A 315 4.20 -9.56 12.32
N PRO A 316 2.86 -9.60 12.17
CA PRO A 316 1.99 -10.03 13.27
C PRO A 316 2.50 -11.36 13.81
N ARG A 317 2.73 -11.46 15.13
CA ARG A 317 3.24 -12.67 15.80
C ARG A 317 2.18 -13.76 15.79
N ARG A 318 1.95 -14.37 14.64
CA ARG A 318 1.03 -15.48 14.41
C ARG A 318 1.68 -16.52 13.52
N THR A 319 1.35 -17.78 13.73
CA THR A 319 1.84 -18.90 12.94
C THR A 319 0.72 -19.51 12.11
N GLY A 320 1.08 -20.33 11.11
CA GLY A 320 0.13 -21.01 10.24
C GLY A 320 -0.04 -20.34 8.88
N ARG A 321 -1.06 -20.76 8.13
CA ARG A 321 -1.29 -20.29 6.76
C ARG A 321 -1.87 -18.88 6.76
N ALA A 322 -1.45 -18.10 5.78
CA ALA A 322 -1.99 -16.78 5.50
C ALA A 322 -1.88 -16.49 4.00
N ALA A 323 -2.70 -15.55 3.54
CA ALA A 323 -2.42 -14.83 2.30
C ALA A 323 -1.97 -13.40 2.60
N ILE A 324 -1.04 -12.93 1.78
CA ILE A 324 -0.60 -11.52 1.70
C ILE A 324 -1.10 -10.97 0.38
N VAL A 325 -1.75 -9.81 0.42
CA VAL A 325 -2.26 -9.10 -0.75
C VAL A 325 -1.54 -7.78 -0.87
N GLN A 326 -0.84 -7.60 -1.97
CA GLN A 326 -0.17 -6.36 -2.31
C GLN A 326 -0.97 -5.63 -3.38
N ILE A 327 -1.16 -4.32 -3.19
CA ILE A 327 -1.77 -3.41 -4.16
C ILE A 327 -0.73 -2.35 -4.53
N TRP A 328 -0.42 -2.23 -5.82
CA TRP A 328 0.38 -1.13 -6.38
C TRP A 328 -0.48 -0.32 -7.35
N GLY A 329 -0.64 0.99 -7.15
CA GLY A 329 -1.50 1.78 -8.04
C GLY A 329 -1.39 3.28 -7.84
N GLY A 330 -1.93 4.03 -8.81
CA GLY A 330 -1.90 5.50 -8.88
C GLY A 330 -2.68 6.07 -10.06
N HIS A 331 -2.36 7.32 -10.45
CA HIS A 331 -3.03 8.12 -11.51
C HIS A 331 -2.69 7.67 -12.96
N GLY A 332 -2.68 6.36 -13.22
CA GLY A 332 -2.34 5.76 -14.52
C GLY A 332 -3.54 5.17 -15.29
N GLY A 333 -3.28 4.17 -16.15
CA GLY A 333 -4.31 3.37 -16.81
C GLY A 333 -4.85 3.92 -18.14
N PRO A 334 -6.00 3.38 -18.61
CA PRO A 334 -6.70 3.82 -19.81
C PRO A 334 -6.99 5.33 -19.84
N ASP A 335 -7.02 5.90 -21.05
CA ASP A 335 -7.48 7.27 -21.26
C ASP A 335 -8.98 7.38 -20.99
N THR A 336 -9.38 8.41 -20.26
CA THR A 336 -10.79 8.75 -20.06
C THR A 336 -11.36 9.37 -21.34
N PRO A 337 -12.57 8.99 -21.80
CA PRO A 337 -13.13 9.48 -23.06
C PRO A 337 -13.32 11.01 -23.15
N ASP A 338 -13.51 11.69 -22.03
CA ASP A 338 -13.83 13.11 -21.92
C ASP A 338 -12.70 13.96 -21.31
N GLY A 339 -11.54 13.35 -21.03
CA GLY A 339 -10.44 13.98 -20.31
C GLY A 339 -10.71 14.21 -18.81
N GLY A 340 -11.81 13.67 -18.27
CA GLY A 340 -12.12 13.69 -16.84
C GLY A 340 -11.04 13.01 -16.00
N ASN A 341 -11.08 13.20 -14.68
CA ASN A 341 -10.15 12.56 -13.74
C ASN A 341 -8.65 12.77 -14.06
N GLY A 342 -8.31 13.93 -14.64
CA GLY A 342 -6.95 14.23 -15.09
C GLY A 342 -6.52 13.44 -16.34
N GLY A 343 -7.46 12.97 -17.14
CA GLY A 343 -7.25 12.27 -18.42
C GLY A 343 -7.09 10.76 -18.32
N LYS A 344 -7.06 10.21 -17.10
CA LYS A 344 -6.71 8.81 -16.82
C LYS A 344 -7.69 8.20 -15.82
N THR A 345 -8.03 6.92 -15.98
CA THR A 345 -8.93 6.23 -15.03
C THR A 345 -8.29 6.04 -13.65
N GLY A 346 -6.96 6.02 -13.59
CA GLY A 346 -6.25 5.33 -12.53
C GLY A 346 -6.08 3.85 -12.88
N GLU A 347 -5.09 3.23 -12.26
CA GLU A 347 -4.87 1.79 -12.36
C GLU A 347 -4.27 1.23 -11.08
N PHE A 348 -4.45 -0.06 -10.86
CA PHE A 348 -3.72 -0.79 -9.84
C PHE A 348 -3.51 -2.24 -10.24
N PHE A 349 -2.44 -2.81 -9.69
CA PHE A 349 -2.01 -4.19 -9.82
C PHE A 349 -2.19 -4.85 -8.47
N ALA A 350 -2.68 -6.09 -8.46
CA ALA A 350 -2.76 -6.88 -7.24
C ALA A 350 -1.90 -8.14 -7.33
N SER A 351 -1.14 -8.39 -6.28
CA SER A 351 -0.42 -9.66 -6.10
C SER A 351 -0.92 -10.36 -4.85
N THR A 352 -1.49 -11.55 -5.00
CA THR A 352 -1.82 -12.42 -3.86
C THR A 352 -0.70 -13.44 -3.69
N CYS A 353 -0.19 -13.58 -2.47
CA CYS A 353 0.91 -14.49 -2.14
C CYS A 353 0.47 -15.40 -1.00
N ASP A 354 0.53 -16.72 -1.21
CA ASP A 354 0.23 -17.70 -0.17
C ASP A 354 1.48 -17.99 0.65
N VAL A 355 1.36 -17.87 1.97
CA VAL A 355 2.51 -17.95 2.89
C VAL A 355 2.25 -18.90 4.05
N MET A 356 3.33 -19.46 4.58
CA MET A 356 3.37 -20.19 5.84
C MET A 356 4.16 -19.39 6.86
N LEU A 357 3.46 -18.93 7.90
CA LEU A 357 4.04 -18.17 9.00
C LEU A 357 4.59 -19.14 10.05
N ARG A 358 5.87 -19.00 10.39
CA ARG A 358 6.57 -19.88 11.34
C ARG A 358 7.06 -19.17 12.58
#